data_AF-A0A2V6QPA6-F1
#
_entry.id   AF-A0A2V6QPA6-F1
#
_cell.length_a   1.000
_cell.length_b   1.000
_cell.length_c   1.000
_cell.angle_alpha   90.00
_cell.angle_beta   90.00
_cell.angle_gamma   90.00
#
_symmetry.space_group_name_H-M   'P 1'
#
loop_
_entity.id
_entity.type
_entity.pdbx_description
1 polymer ?
#
loop_
_entity_poly.entity_id
_entity_poly.type
_entity_poly.pdbx_seq_one_letter_code
_entity_poly.pdbx_strand_id
1 'polypeptide(L)'
;MAELTQSDIDQRVLDLYDEYCHGGIDRREFLQRASVITVGGLAMAQALLPRYALAQTISFTDQRIKARYVTYPSPGGTSGTMRGYLVQPSAPGSFPAVLVIHENRGLNPYIEDVARRVATEGFLALAPDGLSPVGGYPGNDDDGRTLQTGLDQGKLRTDMANSARVLKSHALSTGKLGVTGFCWGGGTTNFLAVELGADLGAAVPFYGAAAETARVPAIKAPLLIQYAENDERINAMWPAFETALKAGGVQYEMHMYPGTQHGFHNNSTPRYHEPSAKLAWERTIAFFKKHLA
;
A
#
# COMPACT_ATOMS: atom_id res chain seq x y z
N MET A 1 23.93 -5.94 -17.74
CA MET A 1 24.00 -6.82 -16.56
C MET A 1 22.61 -7.35 -16.31
N ALA A 2 22.45 -8.64 -15.99
CA ALA A 2 21.15 -9.19 -15.62
C ALA A 2 20.59 -8.42 -14.41
N GLU A 3 19.28 -8.21 -14.37
CA GLU A 3 18.63 -7.54 -13.24
C GLU A 3 18.59 -8.50 -12.04
N LEU A 4 19.10 -8.04 -10.89
CA LEU A 4 19.12 -8.87 -9.67
C LEU A 4 17.69 -9.06 -9.17
N THR A 5 17.37 -10.32 -8.87
CA THR A 5 16.10 -10.74 -8.28
C THR A 5 16.27 -11.00 -6.79
N GLN A 6 15.17 -11.19 -6.06
CA GLN A 6 15.21 -11.48 -4.62
C GLN A 6 16.15 -12.65 -4.28
N SER A 7 16.20 -13.70 -5.12
CA SER A 7 17.05 -14.87 -4.89
C SER A 7 18.54 -14.62 -5.12
N ASP A 8 18.90 -13.55 -5.81
CA ASP A 8 20.31 -13.17 -6.05
C ASP A 8 20.88 -12.32 -4.91
N ILE A 9 20.06 -11.94 -3.93
CA ILE A 9 20.44 -11.08 -2.81
C ILE A 9 20.58 -11.95 -1.55
N ASP A 10 21.71 -11.82 -0.85
CA ASP A 10 21.93 -12.46 0.45
C ASP A 10 20.84 -12.02 1.44
N GLN A 11 20.22 -12.98 2.14
CA GLN A 11 19.11 -12.70 3.06
C GLN A 11 19.46 -11.63 4.10
N ARG A 12 20.70 -11.62 4.60
CA ARG A 12 21.14 -10.63 5.59
C ARG A 12 21.18 -9.21 5.02
N VAL A 13 21.37 -9.07 3.70
CA VAL A 13 21.27 -7.77 3.00
C VAL A 13 19.80 -7.37 2.81
N LEU A 14 18.89 -8.33 2.58
CA LEU A 14 17.44 -8.07 2.58
C LEU A 14 16.96 -7.61 3.96
N ASP A 15 17.42 -8.26 5.03
CA ASP A 15 17.07 -7.89 6.42
C ASP A 15 17.55 -6.47 6.76
N LEU A 16 18.79 -6.13 6.38
CA LEU A 16 19.31 -4.76 6.52
C LEU A 16 18.50 -3.74 5.71
N TYR A 17 18.07 -4.13 4.51
CA TYR A 17 17.26 -3.25 3.69
C TYR A 17 15.88 -3.05 4.32
N ASP A 18 15.29 -4.09 4.91
CA ASP A 18 14.03 -3.96 5.65
C ASP A 18 14.16 -2.94 6.78
N GLU A 19 15.22 -3.06 7.60
CA GLU A 19 15.56 -2.10 8.66
C GLU A 19 15.71 -0.67 8.10
N TYR A 20 16.44 -0.50 7.00
CA TYR A 20 16.63 0.78 6.31
C TYR A 20 15.34 1.39 5.76
N CYS A 21 14.53 0.61 5.04
CA CYS A 21 13.32 1.13 4.40
C CYS A 21 12.21 1.45 5.39
N HIS A 22 12.31 0.91 6.62
CA HIS A 22 11.47 1.25 7.76
C HIS A 22 12.05 2.34 8.67
N GLY A 23 13.24 2.89 8.34
CA GLY A 23 13.85 4.02 9.04
C GLY A 23 14.60 3.66 10.33
N GLY A 24 14.91 2.38 10.55
CA GLY A 24 15.73 1.94 11.69
C GLY A 24 17.20 2.35 11.56
N ILE A 25 17.70 2.45 10.33
CA ILE A 25 19.05 2.93 9.99
C ILE A 25 19.01 3.89 8.81
N ASP A 26 20.03 4.76 8.71
CA ASP A 26 20.18 5.63 7.55
C ASP A 26 20.84 4.92 6.35
N ARG A 27 20.82 5.58 5.20
CA ARG A 27 21.37 5.01 3.95
C ARG A 27 22.87 4.74 4.04
N ARG A 28 23.62 5.58 4.75
CA ARG A 28 25.07 5.43 4.90
C ARG A 28 25.37 4.18 5.72
N GLU A 29 24.70 4.03 6.85
CA GLU A 29 24.81 2.86 7.71
C GLU A 29 24.38 1.59 6.98
N PHE A 30 23.26 1.62 6.26
CA PHE A 30 22.81 0.50 5.42
C PHE A 30 23.89 0.04 4.44
N LEU A 31 24.42 0.95 3.62
CA LEU A 31 25.44 0.62 2.63
C LEU A 31 26.74 0.15 3.28
N GLN A 32 27.13 0.75 4.41
CA GLN A 32 28.31 0.36 5.17
C GLN A 32 28.18 -1.06 5.73
N ARG A 33 27.07 -1.36 6.42
CA ARG A 33 26.80 -2.70 6.97
C ARG A 33 26.69 -3.75 5.86
N ALA A 34 26.00 -3.44 4.76
CA ALA A 34 25.88 -4.36 3.63
C ALA A 34 27.22 -4.66 2.95
N SER A 35 28.14 -3.70 2.89
CA SER A 35 29.45 -3.86 2.24
C SER A 35 30.35 -4.93 2.87
N VAL A 36 30.13 -5.25 4.15
CA VAL A 36 30.94 -6.23 4.91
C VAL A 36 30.22 -7.56 5.16
N ILE A 37 28.94 -7.69 4.78
CA ILE A 37 28.14 -8.92 5.00
C ILE A 37 28.57 -10.06 4.09
N THR A 38 28.81 -9.77 2.81
CA THR A 38 29.09 -10.76 1.78
C THR A 38 29.85 -10.14 0.62
N VAL A 39 30.56 -10.96 -0.15
CA VAL A 39 31.22 -10.52 -1.40
C VAL A 39 30.14 -9.98 -2.35
N GLY A 40 30.28 -8.72 -2.75
CA GLY A 40 29.29 -8.03 -3.60
C GLY A 40 28.12 -7.39 -2.84
N GLY A 41 28.12 -7.39 -1.51
CA GLY A 41 27.02 -6.86 -0.68
C GLY A 41 26.68 -5.39 -0.96
N LEU A 42 27.65 -4.55 -1.31
CA LEU A 42 27.39 -3.16 -1.71
C LEU A 42 26.61 -3.08 -3.04
N ALA A 43 26.93 -3.93 -4.02
CA ALA A 43 26.21 -3.98 -5.29
C ALA A 43 24.77 -4.48 -5.11
N MET A 44 24.59 -5.50 -4.25
CA MET A 44 23.28 -5.99 -3.83
C MET A 44 22.45 -4.87 -3.17
N ALA A 45 23.05 -4.13 -2.23
CA ALA A 45 22.40 -3.03 -1.53
C ALA A 45 21.97 -1.89 -2.48
N GLN A 46 22.79 -1.54 -3.45
CA GLN A 46 22.44 -0.54 -4.48
C GLN A 46 21.32 -1.03 -5.39
N ALA A 47 21.29 -2.31 -5.73
CA ALA A 47 20.23 -2.87 -6.55
C ALA A 47 18.86 -2.79 -5.86
N LEU A 48 18.82 -2.79 -4.52
CA LEU A 48 17.59 -2.72 -3.74
C LEU A 48 16.86 -1.36 -3.79
N LEU A 49 17.49 -0.33 -4.36
CA LEU A 49 16.89 0.99 -4.55
C LEU A 49 15.84 0.97 -5.68
N PRO A 50 14.77 1.78 -5.59
CA PRO A 50 13.65 1.71 -6.50
C PRO A 50 14.00 2.12 -7.94
N ARG A 51 13.46 1.37 -8.91
CA ARG A 51 13.59 1.60 -10.36
C ARG A 51 12.23 1.84 -11.01
N TYR A 52 11.61 2.98 -10.70
CA TYR A 52 10.24 3.27 -11.14
C TYR A 52 10.00 3.21 -12.64
N ALA A 53 10.96 3.67 -13.45
CA ALA A 53 10.84 3.67 -14.91
C ALA A 53 10.68 2.26 -15.49
N LEU A 54 11.21 1.24 -14.82
CA LEU A 54 11.11 -0.17 -15.25
C LEU A 54 9.91 -0.89 -14.62
N ALA A 55 9.26 -0.27 -13.64
CA ALA A 55 8.19 -0.89 -12.84
C ALA A 55 6.77 -0.54 -13.33
N GLN A 56 6.62 0.30 -14.34
CA GLN A 56 5.30 0.64 -14.87
C GLN A 56 4.70 -0.56 -15.60
N THR A 57 3.51 -1.02 -15.18
CA THR A 57 2.80 -2.10 -15.88
C THR A 57 1.64 -1.56 -16.71
N ILE A 58 1.00 -0.48 -16.26
CA ILE A 58 -0.06 0.20 -17.01
C ILE A 58 0.43 1.59 -17.36
N SER A 59 0.44 1.95 -18.65
CA SER A 59 0.77 3.30 -19.08
C SER A 59 -0.25 4.31 -18.55
N PHE A 60 0.21 5.52 -18.22
CA PHE A 60 -0.70 6.63 -17.89
C PHE A 60 -1.57 7.06 -19.09
N THR A 61 -1.22 6.63 -20.31
CA THR A 61 -2.00 6.83 -21.54
C THR A 61 -2.75 5.58 -22.01
N ASP A 62 -2.91 4.55 -21.15
CA ASP A 62 -3.69 3.36 -21.50
C ASP A 62 -5.14 3.73 -21.84
N GLN A 63 -5.62 3.32 -23.02
CA GLN A 63 -6.92 3.72 -23.54
C GLN A 63 -8.11 3.22 -22.70
N ARG A 64 -7.90 2.19 -21.87
CA ARG A 64 -8.93 1.63 -20.99
C ARG A 64 -9.25 2.52 -19.80
N ILE A 65 -8.42 3.53 -19.51
CA ILE A 65 -8.55 4.38 -18.33
C ILE A 65 -8.44 5.87 -18.67
N LYS A 66 -8.90 6.71 -17.73
CA LYS A 66 -8.64 8.16 -17.70
C LYS A 66 -8.07 8.51 -16.34
N ALA A 67 -6.83 8.98 -16.31
CA ALA A 67 -6.14 9.35 -15.09
C ALA A 67 -5.97 10.87 -14.98
N ARG A 68 -6.13 11.41 -13.77
CA ARG A 68 -5.90 12.83 -13.48
C ARG A 68 -5.59 13.03 -12.00
N TYR A 69 -4.85 14.08 -11.69
CA TYR A 69 -4.80 14.57 -10.31
C TYR A 69 -6.07 15.37 -9.98
N VAL A 70 -6.53 15.24 -8.75
CA VAL A 70 -7.67 15.96 -8.20
C VAL A 70 -7.32 16.55 -6.84
N THR A 71 -8.05 17.59 -6.44
CA THR A 71 -8.00 18.17 -5.10
C THR A 71 -9.37 18.09 -4.44
N TYR A 72 -9.42 17.83 -3.15
CA TYR A 72 -10.66 17.66 -2.40
C TYR A 72 -10.50 18.04 -0.92
N PRO A 73 -11.59 18.40 -0.22
CA PRO A 73 -11.52 18.81 1.17
C PRO A 73 -11.13 17.64 2.09
N SER A 74 -10.34 17.95 3.11
CA SER A 74 -9.96 17.04 4.19
C SER A 74 -10.02 17.75 5.55
N PRO A 75 -11.23 18.07 6.05
CA PRO A 75 -11.38 18.78 7.31
C PRO A 75 -10.78 17.98 8.48
N GLY A 76 -10.06 18.67 9.37
CA GLY A 76 -9.35 18.05 10.50
C GLY A 76 -8.09 17.26 10.10
N GLY A 77 -7.80 17.13 8.81
CA GLY A 77 -6.60 16.52 8.27
C GLY A 77 -5.36 17.42 8.36
N THR A 78 -4.29 17.05 7.65
CA THR A 78 -2.98 17.69 7.78
C THR A 78 -3.00 19.17 7.36
N SER A 79 -3.71 19.50 6.27
CA SER A 79 -3.81 20.87 5.75
C SER A 79 -5.23 21.35 5.41
N GLY A 80 -6.26 20.56 5.72
CA GLY A 80 -7.66 20.89 5.36
C GLY A 80 -8.05 20.55 3.91
N THR A 81 -7.08 20.29 3.04
CA THR A 81 -7.26 19.86 1.65
C THR A 81 -6.26 18.76 1.32
N MET A 82 -6.59 17.92 0.33
CA MET A 82 -5.74 16.84 -0.13
C MET A 82 -5.66 16.85 -1.65
N ARG A 83 -4.49 16.48 -2.18
CA ARG A 83 -4.35 16.03 -3.58
C ARG A 83 -4.48 14.51 -3.63
N GLY A 84 -4.94 13.99 -4.77
CA GLY A 84 -4.85 12.56 -5.06
C GLY A 84 -4.83 12.28 -6.55
N TYR A 85 -4.41 11.08 -6.90
CA TYR A 85 -4.43 10.57 -8.27
C TYR A 85 -5.68 9.71 -8.47
N LEU A 86 -6.63 10.25 -9.24
CA LEU A 86 -7.91 9.63 -9.55
C LEU A 86 -7.82 8.96 -10.92
N VAL A 87 -8.13 7.67 -10.96
CA VAL A 87 -8.14 6.88 -12.20
C VAL A 87 -9.50 6.23 -12.35
N GLN A 88 -10.15 6.45 -13.49
CA GLN A 88 -11.44 5.84 -13.81
C GLN A 88 -11.32 4.96 -15.06
N PRO A 89 -12.18 3.93 -15.20
CA PRO A 89 -12.36 3.26 -16.48
C PRO A 89 -12.84 4.25 -17.57
N SER A 90 -12.45 4.00 -18.82
CA SER A 90 -12.89 4.77 -19.99
C SER A 90 -14.32 4.46 -20.41
N ALA A 91 -14.83 3.28 -20.03
CA ALA A 91 -16.23 2.91 -20.23
C ALA A 91 -17.16 3.94 -19.56
N PRO A 92 -18.38 4.17 -20.09
CA PRO A 92 -19.36 5.01 -19.41
C PRO A 92 -19.97 4.28 -18.20
N GLY A 93 -20.35 5.03 -17.17
CA GLY A 93 -21.08 4.49 -16.02
C GLY A 93 -20.54 4.95 -14.67
N SER A 94 -21.11 4.37 -13.62
CA SER A 94 -20.59 4.44 -12.25
C SER A 94 -19.89 3.13 -11.90
N PHE A 95 -18.88 3.19 -11.05
CA PHE A 95 -18.01 2.07 -10.72
C PHE A 95 -17.95 1.87 -9.20
N PRO A 96 -17.80 0.63 -8.72
CA PRO A 96 -17.33 0.42 -7.36
C PRO A 96 -15.98 1.13 -7.17
N ALA A 97 -15.81 1.77 -6.02
CA ALA A 97 -14.64 2.58 -5.71
C ALA A 97 -13.62 1.80 -4.89
N VAL A 98 -12.33 2.02 -5.15
CA VAL A 98 -11.22 1.46 -4.37
C VAL A 98 -10.23 2.57 -4.02
N LEU A 99 -10.03 2.79 -2.72
CA LEU A 99 -8.94 3.65 -2.24
C LEU A 99 -7.63 2.85 -2.22
N VAL A 100 -6.57 3.41 -2.81
CA VAL A 100 -5.24 2.79 -2.86
C VAL A 100 -4.28 3.62 -2.01
N ILE A 101 -3.84 3.07 -0.88
CA ILE A 101 -3.01 3.79 0.09
C ILE A 101 -1.54 3.45 -0.10
N HIS A 102 -0.72 4.50 -0.21
CA HIS A 102 0.72 4.39 -0.42
C HIS A 102 1.49 3.78 0.76
N GLU A 103 2.77 3.49 0.53
CA GLU A 103 3.71 3.07 1.56
C GLU A 103 4.15 4.24 2.46
N ASN A 104 5.25 4.11 3.19
CA ASN A 104 5.77 5.13 4.11
C ASN A 104 6.51 6.31 3.43
N ARG A 105 6.27 6.55 2.13
CA ARG A 105 7.03 7.52 1.32
C ARG A 105 6.19 8.26 0.28
N GLY A 106 4.91 8.45 0.58
CA GLY A 106 3.99 9.22 -0.25
C GLY A 106 3.60 8.55 -1.58
N LEU A 107 2.92 9.34 -2.41
CA LEU A 107 2.39 8.92 -3.71
C LEU A 107 3.51 8.85 -4.77
N ASN A 108 4.28 7.78 -4.75
CA ASN A 108 5.32 7.49 -5.74
C ASN A 108 4.74 6.84 -7.02
N PRO A 109 5.52 6.72 -8.11
CA PRO A 109 5.03 6.16 -9.37
C PRO A 109 4.52 4.71 -9.29
N TYR A 110 5.02 3.90 -8.35
CA TYR A 110 4.51 2.54 -8.13
C TYR A 110 3.06 2.57 -7.65
N ILE A 111 2.71 3.43 -6.70
CA ILE A 111 1.32 3.52 -6.20
C ILE A 111 0.38 4.10 -7.25
N GLU A 112 0.83 5.07 -8.04
CA GLU A 112 0.06 5.54 -9.19
C GLU A 112 -0.18 4.43 -10.21
N ASP A 113 0.80 3.55 -10.43
CA ASP A 113 0.64 2.38 -11.28
C ASP A 113 -0.38 1.39 -10.72
N VAL A 114 -0.35 1.11 -9.42
CA VAL A 114 -1.37 0.27 -8.78
C VAL A 114 -2.77 0.88 -8.94
N ALA A 115 -2.94 2.20 -8.80
CA ALA A 115 -4.22 2.85 -9.05
C ALA A 115 -4.70 2.65 -10.50
N ARG A 116 -3.79 2.65 -11.47
CA ARG A 116 -4.10 2.32 -12.87
C ARG A 116 -4.48 0.84 -13.04
N ARG A 117 -3.77 -0.09 -12.39
CA ARG A 117 -4.12 -1.54 -12.39
C ARG A 117 -5.54 -1.77 -11.84
N VAL A 118 -5.89 -1.11 -10.75
CA VAL A 118 -7.25 -1.15 -10.17
C VAL A 118 -8.29 -0.64 -11.17
N ALA A 119 -8.02 0.48 -11.83
CA ALA A 119 -8.96 1.04 -12.80
C ALA A 119 -9.12 0.17 -14.06
N THR A 120 -8.06 -0.51 -14.51
CA THR A 120 -8.17 -1.46 -15.62
C THR A 120 -9.05 -2.68 -15.30
N GLU A 121 -9.29 -2.95 -14.02
CA GLU A 121 -10.17 -4.02 -13.53
C GLU A 121 -11.63 -3.58 -13.33
N GLY A 122 -11.97 -2.34 -13.69
CA GLY A 122 -13.34 -1.82 -13.67
C GLY A 122 -13.73 -1.03 -12.42
N PHE A 123 -12.75 -0.62 -11.61
CA PHE A 123 -12.99 0.16 -10.38
C PHE A 123 -12.64 1.64 -10.55
N LEU A 124 -13.35 2.52 -9.84
CA LEU A 124 -12.89 3.90 -9.67
C LEU A 124 -11.81 3.93 -8.59
N ALA A 125 -10.57 4.24 -8.98
CA ALA A 125 -9.43 4.24 -8.07
C ALA A 125 -9.05 5.65 -7.64
N LEU A 126 -8.81 5.87 -6.35
CA LEU A 126 -8.14 7.08 -5.85
C LEU A 126 -6.93 6.67 -5.01
N ALA A 127 -5.77 7.21 -5.37
CA ALA A 127 -4.58 7.16 -4.54
C ALA A 127 -4.31 8.55 -3.93
N PRO A 128 -4.59 8.76 -2.63
CA PRO A 128 -4.31 10.05 -1.96
C PRO A 128 -2.81 10.35 -1.95
N ASP A 129 -2.45 11.62 -2.03
CA ASP A 129 -1.07 12.08 -1.84
C ASP A 129 -0.89 12.58 -0.41
N GLY A 130 -0.47 11.68 0.49
CA GLY A 130 -0.21 11.99 1.90
C GLY A 130 0.88 13.04 2.11
N LEU A 131 1.74 13.28 1.11
CA LEU A 131 2.79 14.30 1.18
C LEU A 131 2.36 15.63 0.54
N SER A 132 1.18 15.71 -0.07
CA SER A 132 0.70 16.96 -0.70
C SER A 132 0.72 18.19 0.23
N PRO A 133 0.45 18.09 1.56
CA PRO A 133 0.59 19.22 2.49
C PRO A 133 2.01 19.78 2.62
N VAL A 134 3.03 18.98 2.29
CA VAL A 134 4.45 19.31 2.40
C VAL A 134 5.17 19.31 1.05
N GLY A 135 4.42 19.44 -0.06
CA GLY A 135 4.96 19.58 -1.42
C GLY A 135 4.79 18.37 -2.33
N GLY A 136 4.24 17.25 -1.83
CA GLY A 136 4.06 16.01 -2.58
C GLY A 136 5.30 15.11 -2.55
N TYR A 137 5.25 14.02 -3.33
CA TYR A 137 6.40 13.10 -3.46
C TYR A 137 7.64 13.85 -4.00
N PRO A 138 8.79 13.85 -3.29
CA PRO A 138 9.94 14.68 -3.64
C PRO A 138 10.82 14.10 -4.77
N GLY A 139 10.36 13.02 -5.43
CA GLY A 139 11.08 12.36 -6.51
C GLY A 139 12.05 11.27 -6.06
N ASN A 140 12.22 11.07 -4.75
CA ASN A 140 12.96 9.94 -4.20
C ASN A 140 12.35 9.44 -2.88
N ASP A 141 12.58 8.17 -2.60
CA ASP A 141 11.97 7.48 -1.46
C ASP A 141 12.56 7.89 -0.11
N ASP A 142 13.80 8.36 -0.05
CA ASP A 142 14.49 8.68 1.22
C ASP A 142 13.95 9.98 1.82
N ASP A 143 13.85 11.02 0.98
CA ASP A 143 13.21 12.28 1.36
C ASP A 143 11.71 12.06 1.59
N GLY A 144 11.06 11.21 0.78
CA GLY A 144 9.65 10.84 0.97
C GLY A 144 9.39 10.22 2.35
N ARG A 145 10.27 9.29 2.80
CA ARG A 145 10.20 8.71 4.15
C ARG A 145 10.40 9.77 5.22
N THR A 146 11.40 10.63 5.06
CA THR A 146 11.69 11.70 6.02
C THR A 146 10.51 12.65 6.18
N LEU A 147 9.92 13.10 5.06
CA LEU A 147 8.75 13.95 5.05
C LEU A 147 7.55 13.26 5.72
N GLN A 148 7.26 12.01 5.38
CA GLN A 148 6.09 11.31 5.91
C GLN A 148 6.21 11.03 7.42
N THR A 149 7.40 10.66 7.90
CA THR A 149 7.67 10.49 9.33
C THR A 149 7.51 11.80 10.10
N GLY A 150 7.85 12.94 9.49
CA GLY A 150 7.66 14.26 10.08
C GLY A 150 6.21 14.73 10.20
N LEU A 151 5.24 14.04 9.60
CA LEU A 151 3.82 14.38 9.66
C LEU A 151 3.16 13.88 10.96
N ASP A 152 2.14 14.61 11.39
CA ASP A 152 1.20 14.11 12.41
C ASP A 152 0.43 12.91 11.84
N GLN A 153 0.70 11.72 12.38
CA GLN A 153 0.14 10.46 11.88
C GLN A 153 -1.38 10.37 12.11
N GLY A 154 -1.92 11.03 13.13
CA GLY A 154 -3.36 11.08 13.39
C GLY A 154 -4.08 11.92 12.33
N LYS A 155 -3.52 13.08 11.98
CA LYS A 155 -4.01 13.92 10.88
C LYS A 155 -3.87 13.25 9.53
N LEU A 156 -2.74 12.59 9.27
CA LEU A 156 -2.54 11.86 8.01
C LEU A 156 -3.54 10.68 7.86
N ARG A 157 -3.85 9.96 8.94
CA ARG A 157 -4.92 8.95 8.93
C ARG A 157 -6.31 9.57 8.73
N THR A 158 -6.55 10.75 9.30
CA THR A 158 -7.77 11.53 9.05
C THR A 158 -7.88 11.92 7.57
N ASP A 159 -6.76 12.30 6.94
CA ASP A 159 -6.72 12.56 5.49
C ASP A 159 -7.16 11.32 4.70
N MET A 160 -6.63 10.14 5.01
CA MET A 160 -7.02 8.90 4.31
C MET A 160 -8.50 8.56 4.52
N ALA A 161 -9.05 8.79 5.72
CA ALA A 161 -10.47 8.59 6.00
C ALA A 161 -11.36 9.57 5.21
N ASN A 162 -10.93 10.83 5.08
CA ASN A 162 -11.62 11.82 4.26
C ASN A 162 -11.54 11.48 2.77
N SER A 163 -10.40 11.02 2.27
CA SER A 163 -10.25 10.52 0.90
C SER A 163 -11.20 9.36 0.61
N ALA A 164 -11.35 8.43 1.56
CA ALA A 164 -12.27 7.31 1.45
C ALA A 164 -13.73 7.76 1.29
N ARG A 165 -14.16 8.72 2.12
CA ARG A 165 -15.51 9.30 2.09
C ARG A 165 -15.77 10.08 0.80
N VAL A 166 -14.82 10.91 0.39
CA VAL A 166 -14.89 11.66 -0.89
C VAL A 166 -15.00 10.71 -2.07
N LEU A 167 -14.19 9.65 -2.10
CA LEU A 167 -14.23 8.66 -3.17
C LEU A 167 -15.58 7.92 -3.19
N LYS A 168 -16.06 7.46 -2.04
CA LYS A 168 -17.36 6.77 -1.92
C LYS A 168 -18.50 7.62 -2.46
N SER A 169 -18.49 8.92 -2.19
CA SER A 169 -19.51 9.90 -2.63
C SER A 169 -19.24 10.52 -4.00
N HIS A 170 -18.18 10.12 -4.71
CA HIS A 170 -17.86 10.68 -6.02
C HIS A 170 -18.98 10.39 -7.04
N ALA A 171 -19.24 11.30 -7.98
CA ALA A 171 -20.34 11.15 -8.95
C ALA A 171 -20.23 9.92 -9.87
N LEU A 172 -19.02 9.36 -10.02
CA LEU A 172 -18.76 8.12 -10.75
C LEU A 172 -18.70 6.87 -9.84
N SER A 173 -18.97 7.01 -8.55
CA SER A 173 -19.00 5.90 -7.61
C SER A 173 -20.40 5.30 -7.54
N THR A 174 -20.50 3.97 -7.43
CA THR A 174 -21.77 3.29 -7.10
C THR A 174 -22.16 3.43 -5.62
N GLY A 175 -21.33 4.11 -4.82
CA GLY A 175 -21.46 4.18 -3.36
C GLY A 175 -20.83 2.97 -2.64
N LYS A 176 -20.31 1.99 -3.36
CA LYS A 176 -19.53 0.87 -2.81
C LYS A 176 -18.06 1.25 -2.71
N LEU A 177 -17.45 0.98 -1.56
CA LEU A 177 -16.07 1.35 -1.27
C LEU A 177 -15.27 0.14 -0.80
N GLY A 178 -14.15 -0.12 -1.45
CA GLY A 178 -13.05 -0.96 -0.97
C GLY A 178 -11.82 -0.12 -0.62
N VAL A 179 -10.94 -0.66 0.19
CA VAL A 179 -9.64 -0.05 0.51
C VAL A 179 -8.56 -1.11 0.39
N THR A 180 -7.44 -0.76 -0.25
CA THR A 180 -6.21 -1.54 -0.19
C THR A 180 -5.02 -0.60 0.04
N GLY A 181 -3.95 -1.13 0.59
CA GLY A 181 -2.72 -0.38 0.78
C GLY A 181 -1.58 -1.28 1.19
N PHE A 182 -0.38 -0.73 1.09
CA PHE A 182 0.88 -1.49 1.20
C PHE A 182 1.75 -0.93 2.32
N CYS A 183 2.35 -1.78 3.15
CA CYS A 183 3.20 -1.36 4.28
C CYS A 183 2.42 -0.43 5.24
N TRP A 184 2.81 0.84 5.35
CA TRP A 184 2.04 1.87 6.08
C TRP A 184 0.58 1.96 5.61
N GLY A 185 0.35 1.83 4.29
CA GLY A 185 -0.99 1.79 3.71
C GLY A 185 -1.76 0.53 4.07
N GLY A 186 -1.09 -0.60 4.33
CA GLY A 186 -1.72 -1.82 4.82
C GLY A 186 -2.22 -1.64 6.26
N GLY A 187 -1.39 -1.02 7.11
CA GLY A 187 -1.81 -0.65 8.47
C GLY A 187 -2.94 0.38 8.46
N THR A 188 -2.90 1.33 7.53
CA THR A 188 -3.97 2.32 7.36
C THR A 188 -5.25 1.71 6.79
N THR A 189 -5.16 0.65 5.97
CA THR A 189 -6.31 -0.13 5.52
C THR A 189 -7.02 -0.79 6.71
N ASN A 190 -6.26 -1.41 7.63
CA ASN A 190 -6.81 -1.95 8.88
C ASN A 190 -7.44 -0.87 9.77
N PHE A 191 -6.80 0.29 9.88
CA PHE A 191 -7.36 1.44 10.59
C PHE A 191 -8.69 1.91 9.95
N LEU A 192 -8.78 2.01 8.62
CA LEU A 192 -10.00 2.42 7.95
C LEU A 192 -11.12 1.37 8.05
N ALA A 193 -10.78 0.08 8.12
CA ALA A 193 -11.76 -0.97 8.38
C ALA A 193 -12.45 -0.79 9.74
N VAL A 194 -11.70 -0.35 10.75
CA VAL A 194 -12.24 0.03 12.06
C VAL A 194 -13.04 1.32 11.96
N GLU A 195 -12.46 2.36 11.36
CA GLU A 195 -12.98 3.73 11.37
C GLU A 195 -14.28 3.88 10.57
N LEU A 196 -14.38 3.20 9.44
CA LEU A 196 -15.55 3.27 8.55
C LEU A 196 -16.61 2.23 8.92
N GLY A 197 -16.24 1.14 9.59
CA GLY A 197 -17.18 0.09 9.99
C GLY A 197 -18.05 -0.38 8.82
N ALA A 198 -19.36 -0.22 8.93
CA ALA A 198 -20.32 -0.63 7.91
C ALA A 198 -20.28 0.21 6.62
N ASP A 199 -19.61 1.36 6.64
CA ASP A 199 -19.43 2.18 5.43
C ASP A 199 -18.38 1.62 4.47
N LEU A 200 -17.57 0.64 4.90
CA LEU A 200 -16.58 -0.04 4.07
C LEU A 200 -17.11 -1.41 3.61
N GLY A 201 -17.02 -1.68 2.31
CA GLY A 201 -17.47 -2.95 1.72
C GLY A 201 -16.42 -4.05 1.71
N ALA A 202 -15.13 -3.70 1.67
CA ALA A 202 -14.01 -4.65 1.67
C ALA A 202 -12.68 -3.97 2.04
N ALA A 203 -11.81 -4.64 2.77
CA ALA A 203 -10.45 -4.14 3.04
C ALA A 203 -9.38 -5.20 2.72
N VAL A 204 -8.32 -4.80 2.02
CA VAL A 204 -7.24 -5.69 1.59
C VAL A 204 -5.88 -5.11 2.00
N PRO A 205 -5.45 -5.28 3.26
CA PRO A 205 -4.15 -4.83 3.74
C PRO A 205 -3.02 -5.75 3.23
N PHE A 206 -1.96 -5.15 2.68
CA PHE A 206 -0.72 -5.84 2.32
C PHE A 206 0.38 -5.53 3.33
N TYR A 207 0.91 -6.58 3.98
CA TYR A 207 2.05 -6.54 4.93
C TYR A 207 2.02 -5.29 5.82
N GLY A 208 0.86 -5.04 6.41
CA GLY A 208 0.57 -3.84 7.19
C GLY A 208 0.36 -4.16 8.65
N ALA A 209 0.62 -3.17 9.52
CA ALA A 209 0.40 -3.32 10.95
C ALA A 209 -1.06 -3.72 11.25
N ALA A 210 -1.25 -4.56 12.28
CA ALA A 210 -2.58 -4.91 12.76
C ALA A 210 -3.35 -3.67 13.24
N ALA A 211 -4.68 -3.73 13.17
CA ALA A 211 -5.50 -2.78 13.91
C ALA A 211 -5.28 -2.95 15.43
N GLU A 212 -5.52 -1.88 16.19
CA GLU A 212 -5.55 -1.96 17.64
C GLU A 212 -6.63 -2.96 18.08
N THR A 213 -6.22 -3.98 18.83
CA THR A 213 -7.04 -5.13 19.25
C THR A 213 -8.37 -4.70 19.88
N ALA A 214 -8.34 -3.67 20.73
CA ALA A 214 -9.53 -3.13 21.41
C ALA A 214 -10.57 -2.52 20.45
N ARG A 215 -10.14 -2.07 19.27
CA ARG A 215 -11.02 -1.44 18.27
C ARG A 215 -11.51 -2.41 17.20
N VAL A 216 -10.94 -3.62 17.11
CA VAL A 216 -11.32 -4.65 16.12
C VAL A 216 -12.83 -4.95 16.07
N PRO A 217 -13.59 -4.99 17.18
CA PRO A 217 -15.04 -5.24 17.12
C PRO A 217 -15.85 -4.21 16.29
N ALA A 218 -15.26 -3.03 16.01
CA ALA A 218 -15.88 -2.03 15.14
C ALA A 218 -15.81 -2.40 13.65
N ILE A 219 -14.91 -3.31 13.25
CA ILE A 219 -14.77 -3.74 11.86
C ILE A 219 -16.04 -4.50 11.44
N LYS A 220 -16.66 -4.04 10.34
CA LYS A 220 -17.81 -4.71 9.71
C LYS A 220 -17.51 -5.21 8.29
N ALA A 221 -16.51 -4.62 7.63
CA ALA A 221 -16.07 -5.05 6.32
C ALA A 221 -15.33 -6.41 6.38
N PRO A 222 -15.52 -7.28 5.38
CA PRO A 222 -14.69 -8.46 5.22
C PRO A 222 -13.24 -8.04 4.90
N LEU A 223 -12.28 -8.78 5.44
CA LEU A 223 -10.84 -8.53 5.25
C LEU A 223 -10.17 -9.62 4.42
N LEU A 224 -9.29 -9.23 3.50
CA LEU A 224 -8.34 -10.14 2.85
C LEU A 224 -6.91 -9.69 3.19
N ILE A 225 -6.28 -10.39 4.11
CA ILE A 225 -4.98 -10.02 4.69
C ILE A 225 -3.87 -10.74 3.93
N GLN A 226 -2.90 -9.98 3.41
CA GLN A 226 -1.82 -10.49 2.56
C GLN A 226 -0.46 -10.29 3.26
N TYR A 227 0.17 -11.34 3.78
CA TYR A 227 1.41 -11.27 4.56
C TYR A 227 2.60 -11.95 3.89
N ALA A 228 3.79 -11.38 4.08
CA ALA A 228 5.04 -11.98 3.67
C ALA A 228 5.52 -12.97 4.73
N GLU A 229 6.09 -14.11 4.33
CA GLU A 229 6.64 -15.08 5.28
C GLU A 229 7.78 -14.47 6.12
N ASN A 230 8.68 -13.74 5.47
CA ASN A 230 9.85 -13.14 6.10
C ASN A 230 9.57 -11.66 6.47
N ASP A 231 8.64 -11.44 7.39
CA ASP A 231 8.29 -10.12 7.93
C ASP A 231 7.96 -10.22 9.42
N GLU A 232 8.97 -10.50 10.24
CA GLU A 232 8.81 -10.80 11.67
C GLU A 232 8.06 -9.69 12.42
N ARG A 233 8.33 -8.43 12.09
CA ARG A 233 7.73 -7.26 12.75
C ARG A 233 6.21 -7.20 12.57
N ILE A 234 5.72 -7.46 11.36
CA ILE A 234 4.28 -7.50 11.10
C ILE A 234 3.68 -8.83 11.58
N ASN A 235 4.36 -9.94 11.34
CA ASN A 235 3.87 -11.28 11.67
C ASN A 235 3.71 -11.48 13.19
N ALA A 236 4.55 -10.83 14.00
CA ALA A 236 4.41 -10.83 15.46
C ALA A 236 3.08 -10.23 15.96
N MET A 237 2.44 -9.35 15.17
CA MET A 237 1.14 -8.77 15.52
C MET A 237 -0.06 -9.69 15.19
N TRP A 238 0.15 -10.70 14.34
CA TRP A 238 -0.92 -11.55 13.83
C TRP A 238 -1.69 -12.32 14.91
N PRO A 239 -1.06 -13.00 15.89
CA PRO A 239 -1.80 -13.83 16.85
C PRO A 239 -2.86 -13.05 17.65
N ALA A 240 -2.50 -11.85 18.12
CA ALA A 240 -3.41 -10.97 18.85
C ALA A 240 -4.51 -10.42 17.94
N PHE A 241 -4.17 -10.07 16.69
CA PHE A 241 -5.14 -9.57 15.73
C PHE A 241 -6.16 -10.63 15.34
N GLU A 242 -5.71 -11.84 15.03
CA GLU A 242 -6.59 -12.97 14.68
C GLU A 242 -7.54 -13.32 15.84
N THR A 243 -7.03 -13.33 17.07
CA THR A 243 -7.85 -13.57 18.26
C THR A 243 -8.98 -12.56 18.36
N ALA A 244 -8.70 -11.28 18.12
CA ALA A 244 -9.72 -10.23 18.15
C ALA A 244 -10.70 -10.29 16.97
N LEU A 245 -10.23 -10.65 15.77
CA LEU A 245 -11.10 -10.86 14.61
C LEU A 245 -12.09 -11.99 14.86
N LYS A 246 -11.62 -13.13 15.39
CA LYS A 246 -12.46 -14.27 15.78
C LYS A 246 -13.46 -13.88 16.86
N ALA A 247 -13.01 -13.23 17.93
CA ALA A 247 -13.88 -12.79 19.03
C ALA A 247 -14.94 -11.77 18.58
N GLY A 248 -14.60 -10.89 17.63
CA GLY A 248 -15.50 -9.91 17.04
C GLY A 248 -16.42 -10.45 15.94
N GLY A 249 -16.27 -11.72 15.55
CA GLY A 249 -17.03 -12.32 14.43
C GLY A 249 -16.74 -11.65 13.08
N VAL A 250 -15.56 -11.06 12.92
CA VAL A 250 -15.17 -10.37 11.68
C VAL A 250 -14.87 -11.41 10.61
N GLN A 251 -15.44 -11.25 9.41
CA GLN A 251 -15.10 -12.10 8.27
C GLN A 251 -13.69 -11.74 7.77
N TYR A 252 -12.79 -12.72 7.73
CA TYR A 252 -11.47 -12.51 7.16
C TYR A 252 -10.92 -13.76 6.47
N GLU A 253 -10.06 -13.52 5.49
CA GLU A 253 -9.15 -14.50 4.90
C GLU A 253 -7.73 -13.96 5.10
N MET A 254 -6.78 -14.82 5.49
CA MET A 254 -5.37 -14.45 5.62
C MET A 254 -4.52 -15.39 4.79
N HIS A 255 -3.63 -14.82 3.97
CA HIS A 255 -2.64 -15.56 3.20
C HIS A 255 -1.24 -15.13 3.59
N MET A 256 -0.44 -16.13 3.98
CA MET A 256 1.01 -16.02 4.10
C MET A 256 1.66 -16.50 2.81
N TYR A 257 2.56 -15.71 2.22
CA TYR A 257 3.24 -16.04 0.96
C TYR A 257 4.66 -16.57 1.24
N PRO A 258 4.93 -17.88 1.00
CA PRO A 258 6.24 -18.46 1.27
C PRO A 258 7.37 -17.80 0.47
N GLY A 259 8.54 -17.69 1.09
CA GLY A 259 9.76 -17.15 0.50
C GLY A 259 9.72 -15.66 0.21
N THR A 260 8.68 -14.93 0.62
CA THR A 260 8.54 -13.50 0.30
C THR A 260 9.04 -12.60 1.42
N GLN A 261 9.53 -11.42 1.04
CA GLN A 261 9.92 -10.34 1.95
C GLN A 261 8.80 -9.29 2.08
N HIS A 262 8.90 -8.44 3.10
CA HIS A 262 8.09 -7.22 3.16
C HIS A 262 8.20 -6.42 1.85
N GLY A 263 7.06 -5.97 1.33
CA GLY A 263 7.05 -5.24 0.05
C GLY A 263 7.09 -6.12 -1.20
N PHE A 264 6.83 -7.43 -1.11
CA PHE A 264 6.93 -8.36 -2.25
C PHE A 264 6.09 -8.01 -3.49
N HIS A 265 5.06 -7.17 -3.34
CA HIS A 265 4.24 -6.69 -4.46
C HIS A 265 4.86 -5.49 -5.19
N ASN A 266 5.79 -4.77 -4.55
CA ASN A 266 6.42 -3.59 -5.11
C ASN A 266 7.48 -3.95 -6.16
N ASN A 267 7.04 -3.96 -7.42
CA ASN A 267 7.83 -4.26 -8.60
C ASN A 267 8.83 -3.17 -9.02
N SER A 268 8.98 -2.11 -8.22
CA SER A 268 10.10 -1.16 -8.38
C SER A 268 11.36 -1.60 -7.64
N THR A 269 11.30 -2.63 -6.82
CA THR A 269 12.44 -3.08 -6.01
C THR A 269 12.71 -4.57 -6.20
N PRO A 270 13.95 -5.06 -6.02
CA PRO A 270 14.28 -6.49 -6.05
C PRO A 270 13.62 -7.35 -4.97
N ARG A 271 12.93 -6.76 -3.99
CA ARG A 271 12.04 -7.53 -3.08
C ARG A 271 10.81 -8.07 -3.80
N TYR A 272 10.54 -7.59 -5.02
CA TYR A 272 9.46 -8.07 -5.85
C TYR A 272 9.56 -9.58 -6.06
N HIS A 273 8.51 -10.29 -5.62
CA HIS A 273 8.36 -11.72 -5.85
C HIS A 273 7.18 -11.92 -6.78
N GLU A 274 7.45 -11.93 -8.09
CA GLU A 274 6.43 -11.91 -9.14
C GLU A 274 5.31 -12.96 -8.98
N PRO A 275 5.59 -14.25 -8.69
CA PRO A 275 4.53 -15.24 -8.53
C PRO A 275 3.57 -14.90 -7.39
N SER A 276 4.12 -14.47 -6.24
CA SER A 276 3.31 -14.10 -5.07
C SER A 276 2.58 -12.77 -5.28
N ALA A 277 3.22 -11.80 -5.93
CA ALA A 277 2.61 -10.52 -6.24
C ALA A 277 1.41 -10.70 -7.17
N LYS A 278 1.55 -11.49 -8.24
CA LYS A 278 0.46 -11.82 -9.17
C LYS A 278 -0.69 -12.53 -8.45
N LEU A 279 -0.39 -13.59 -7.68
CA LEU A 279 -1.41 -14.33 -6.94
C LEU A 279 -2.15 -13.46 -5.91
N ALA A 280 -1.42 -12.63 -5.16
CA ALA A 280 -2.01 -11.71 -4.20
C ALA A 280 -2.90 -10.67 -4.88
N TRP A 281 -2.48 -10.17 -6.05
CA TRP A 281 -3.27 -9.23 -6.83
C TRP A 281 -4.55 -9.86 -7.40
N GLU A 282 -4.46 -11.07 -7.97
CA GLU A 282 -5.61 -11.83 -8.46
C GLU A 282 -6.66 -12.04 -7.35
N ARG A 283 -6.22 -12.47 -6.16
CA ARG A 283 -7.08 -12.60 -4.98
C ARG A 283 -7.71 -11.27 -4.58
N THR A 284 -6.93 -10.18 -4.60
CA THR A 284 -7.40 -8.82 -4.27
C THR A 284 -8.52 -8.37 -5.20
N ILE A 285 -8.33 -8.52 -6.51
CA ILE A 285 -9.32 -8.13 -7.51
C ILE A 285 -10.56 -9.02 -7.41
N ALA A 286 -10.40 -10.33 -7.25
CA ALA A 286 -11.53 -11.25 -7.06
C ALA A 286 -12.33 -10.91 -5.80
N PHE A 287 -11.66 -10.57 -4.70
CA PHE A 287 -12.27 -10.16 -3.45
C PHE A 287 -13.07 -8.87 -3.61
N PHE A 288 -12.51 -7.85 -4.26
CA PHE A 288 -13.26 -6.62 -4.56
C PHE A 288 -14.45 -6.85 -5.50
N LYS A 289 -14.29 -7.67 -6.55
CA LYS A 289 -15.41 -8.02 -7.45
C LYS A 289 -16.53 -8.74 -6.70
N LYS A 290 -16.21 -9.58 -5.72
CA LYS A 290 -17.19 -10.29 -4.87
C LYS A 290 -17.93 -9.34 -3.91
N HIS A 291 -17.22 -8.42 -3.28
CA HIS A 291 -17.76 -7.63 -2.15
C HIS A 291 -18.24 -6.22 -2.52
N LEU A 292 -17.87 -5.71 -3.69
CA LEU A 292 -18.25 -4.37 -4.16
C LEU A 292 -19.21 -4.38 -5.35
N ALA A 293 -19.69 -5.57 -5.76
CA ALA A 293 -20.73 -5.72 -6.77
C ALA A 293 -22.08 -5.12 -6.35
#